data_AF-D9WX52-F1
#
_entry.id   AF-D9WX52-F1
#
_cell.length_a   1.000
_cell.length_b   1.000
_cell.length_c   1.000
_cell.angle_alpha   90.00
_cell.angle_beta   90.00
_cell.angle_gamma   90.00
#
_symmetry.space_group_name_H-M   'P 1'
#
loop_
_entity.id
_entity.type
_entity.pdbx_description
1 polymer ?
#
loop_
_entity_poly.entity_id
_entity_poly.type
_entity_poly.pdbx_seq_one_letter_code
_entity_poly.pdbx_strand_id
1 'polypeptide(L)'
;MTVSKTPEQQWAATQKRLDGLKPAVARFTICDDLDLRSRLAQAKEDAADAENLLRNLTADDAPNRMLYEQRAETARTALAEAQKAFDAKAVVLRFTAIPRRELEELQAKHPASEQEESEGADFSINTFAPALISAASLDGMPVDYAQHCMDTWSSADARGLWQAAWSIQHAARTDLGKG
;
A
#
# COMPACT_ATOMS: atom_id res chain seq x y z
N MET A 1 46.04 -14.15 4.59
CA MET A 1 46.13 -13.27 3.40
C MET A 1 44.73 -13.04 2.89
N THR A 2 44.11 -11.91 3.22
CA THR A 2 42.79 -11.52 2.71
C THR A 2 43.01 -10.85 1.36
N VAL A 3 42.65 -11.53 0.27
CA VAL A 3 42.74 -10.94 -1.07
C VAL A 3 41.63 -9.89 -1.18
N SER A 4 42.01 -8.61 -1.20
CA SER A 4 41.08 -7.51 -1.44
C SER A 4 40.49 -7.61 -2.84
N LYS A 5 39.15 -7.54 -2.95
CA LYS A 5 38.42 -7.59 -4.23
C LYS A 5 38.75 -6.36 -5.08
N THR A 6 38.92 -6.56 -6.39
CA THR A 6 39.08 -5.45 -7.35
C THR A 6 37.80 -4.61 -7.46
N PRO A 7 37.87 -3.34 -7.92
CA PRO A 7 36.68 -2.51 -8.12
C PRO A 7 35.61 -3.16 -8.99
N GLU A 8 35.99 -3.89 -10.04
CA GLU A 8 35.07 -4.64 -10.91
C GLU A 8 34.34 -5.77 -10.16
N GLN A 9 35.06 -6.50 -9.30
CA GLN A 9 34.46 -7.54 -8.46
C GLN A 9 33.52 -6.96 -7.39
N GLN A 10 33.85 -5.79 -6.86
CA GLN A 10 32.99 -5.06 -5.93
C GLN A 10 31.73 -4.52 -6.62
N TRP A 11 31.87 -4.02 -7.86
CA TRP A 11 30.75 -3.57 -8.67
C TRP A 11 29.82 -4.73 -9.05
N ALA A 12 30.36 -5.84 -9.56
CA ALA A 12 29.56 -7.02 -9.90
C ALA A 12 28.76 -7.55 -8.69
N ALA A 13 29.34 -7.52 -7.50
CA ALA A 13 28.63 -7.87 -6.27
C ALA A 13 27.54 -6.85 -5.90
N THR A 14 27.73 -5.57 -6.20
CA THR A 14 26.71 -4.51 -6.02
C THR A 14 25.58 -4.67 -7.02
N GLN A 15 25.89 -4.85 -8.30
CA GLN A 15 24.90 -5.12 -9.34
C GLN A 15 24.04 -6.32 -9.00
N LYS A 16 24.64 -7.46 -8.61
CA LYS A 16 23.87 -8.64 -8.19
C LYS A 16 22.91 -8.36 -7.03
N ARG A 17 23.29 -7.47 -6.10
CA ARG A 17 22.41 -7.05 -5.00
C ARG A 17 21.26 -6.19 -5.52
N LEU A 18 21.53 -5.23 -6.41
CA LEU A 18 20.53 -4.36 -7.02
C LEU A 18 19.52 -5.18 -7.84
N ASP A 19 19.99 -6.09 -8.68
CA ASP A 19 19.16 -6.96 -9.52
C ASP A 19 18.30 -7.93 -8.69
N GLY A 20 18.75 -8.26 -7.47
CA GLY A 20 18.02 -9.11 -6.53
C GLY A 20 16.98 -8.37 -5.67
N LEU A 21 16.86 -7.05 -5.80
CA LEU A 21 15.92 -6.26 -5.00
C LEU A 21 14.47 -6.50 -5.45
N LYS A 22 13.64 -7.07 -4.56
CA LYS A 22 12.20 -7.25 -4.82
C LYS A 22 11.52 -5.92 -5.13
N PRO A 23 10.65 -5.82 -6.15
CA PRO A 23 9.86 -4.62 -6.39
C PRO A 23 9.00 -4.25 -5.18
N ALA A 24 8.73 -2.95 -5.02
CA ALA A 24 7.77 -2.48 -4.02
C ALA A 24 6.36 -2.91 -4.45
N VAL A 25 5.52 -3.27 -3.48
CA VAL A 25 4.15 -3.72 -3.72
C VAL A 25 3.17 -2.85 -2.93
N ALA A 26 2.30 -2.13 -3.63
CA ALA A 26 1.15 -1.47 -3.04
C ALA A 26 0.00 -2.46 -2.89
N ARG A 27 -0.81 -2.29 -1.84
CA ARG A 27 -2.00 -3.10 -1.58
C ARG A 27 -3.21 -2.21 -1.50
N PHE A 28 -4.27 -2.60 -2.20
CA PHE A 28 -5.59 -2.00 -2.10
C PHE A 28 -6.55 -3.05 -1.58
N THR A 29 -7.13 -2.80 -0.41
CA THR A 29 -7.99 -3.76 0.29
C THR A 29 -9.41 -3.24 0.35
N ILE A 30 -10.36 -4.05 -0.12
CA ILE A 30 -11.78 -3.73 -0.14
C ILE A 30 -12.52 -4.77 0.71
N CYS A 31 -13.45 -4.30 1.52
CA CYS A 31 -14.37 -5.15 2.27
C CYS A 31 -15.75 -4.47 2.23
N ASP A 32 -16.75 -5.20 1.75
CA ASP A 32 -18.14 -4.79 1.65
C ASP A 32 -18.91 -4.99 2.97
N ASP A 33 -18.38 -5.81 3.88
CA ASP A 33 -18.96 -6.05 5.21
C ASP A 33 -18.67 -4.87 6.17
N LEU A 34 -19.68 -4.02 6.35
CA LEU A 34 -19.62 -2.85 7.22
C LEU A 34 -19.43 -3.22 8.70
N ASP A 35 -19.94 -4.38 9.14
CA ASP A 35 -19.81 -4.82 10.52
C ASP A 35 -18.38 -5.25 10.81
N LEU A 36 -17.75 -5.99 9.89
CA LEU A 36 -16.33 -6.36 10.01
C LEU A 36 -15.42 -5.14 10.00
N ARG A 37 -15.71 -4.15 9.13
CA ARG A 37 -14.98 -2.87 9.11
C ARG A 37 -15.10 -2.12 10.43
N SER A 38 -16.31 -1.99 10.97
CA SER A 38 -16.57 -1.28 12.22
C SER A 38 -15.92 -1.99 13.40
N ARG A 39 -16.02 -3.32 13.47
CA ARG A 39 -15.37 -4.15 14.51
C ARG A 39 -13.86 -4.01 14.47
N LEU A 40 -13.25 -4.04 13.28
CA LEU A 40 -11.81 -3.85 13.15
C LEU A 40 -11.38 -2.44 13.57
N ALA A 41 -12.15 -1.41 13.19
CA ALA A 41 -11.87 -0.04 13.59
C ALA A 41 -11.92 0.12 15.12
N GLN A 42 -12.97 -0.38 15.77
CA GLN A 42 -13.11 -0.34 17.22
C GLN A 42 -11.97 -1.09 17.92
N ALA A 43 -11.64 -2.31 17.46
CA ALA A 43 -10.58 -3.09 18.07
C ALA A 43 -9.20 -2.42 17.94
N LYS A 44 -8.96 -1.64 16.88
CA LYS A 44 -7.73 -0.83 16.72
C LYS A 44 -7.68 0.30 17.74
N GLU A 45 -8.79 1.01 17.93
CA GLU A 45 -8.91 2.08 18.92
C GLU A 45 -8.71 1.53 20.33
N ASP A 46 -9.44 0.49 20.71
CA ASP A 46 -9.35 -0.15 22.03
C ASP A 46 -7.93 -0.64 22.33
N ALA A 47 -7.26 -1.26 21.36
CA ALA A 47 -5.88 -1.70 21.50
C ALA A 47 -4.92 -0.51 21.64
N ALA A 48 -5.07 0.53 20.83
CA ALA A 48 -4.24 1.73 20.91
C ALA A 48 -4.39 2.42 22.27
N ASP A 49 -5.62 2.55 22.78
CA ASP A 49 -5.92 3.15 24.07
C ASP A 49 -5.34 2.33 25.22
N ALA A 50 -5.48 1.00 25.20
CA ALA A 50 -4.90 0.14 26.22
C ALA A 50 -3.36 0.20 26.24
N GLU A 51 -2.72 0.25 25.07
CA GLU A 51 -1.26 0.45 24.96
C GLU A 51 -0.83 1.84 25.46
N ASN A 52 -1.62 2.87 25.17
CA ASN A 52 -1.33 4.23 25.62
C ASN A 52 -1.44 4.34 27.15
N LEU A 53 -2.42 3.68 27.76
CA LEU A 53 -2.54 3.62 29.21
C LEU A 53 -1.32 2.91 29.83
N LEU A 54 -0.90 1.77 29.28
CA LEU A 54 0.28 1.05 29.74
C LEU A 54 1.56 1.87 29.65
N ARG A 55 1.75 2.58 28.54
CA ARG A 55 2.93 3.43 28.32
C ARG A 55 3.02 4.61 29.29
N ASN A 56 1.88 5.08 29.78
CA ASN A 56 1.79 6.27 30.63
C ASN A 56 1.55 5.94 32.11
N LEU A 57 1.68 4.68 32.54
CA LEU A 57 1.52 4.32 33.94
C LEU A 57 2.54 5.02 34.84
N THR A 58 2.04 5.53 35.97
CA THR A 58 2.85 6.16 37.00
C THR A 58 3.11 5.22 38.18
N ALA A 59 3.87 5.67 39.17
CA ALA A 59 4.09 4.91 40.40
C ALA A 59 2.78 4.68 41.18
N ASP A 60 1.84 5.63 41.11
CA ASP A 60 0.54 5.54 41.79
C ASP A 60 -0.38 4.46 41.18
N ASP A 61 -0.11 4.07 39.93
CA ASP A 61 -0.84 3.00 39.22
C ASP A 61 -0.30 1.60 39.52
N ALA A 62 0.79 1.46 40.27
CA ALA A 62 1.43 0.18 40.55
C ALA A 62 0.46 -0.90 41.09
N PRO A 63 -0.50 -0.60 41.99
CA PRO A 63 -1.47 -1.59 42.45
C PRO A 63 -2.39 -2.13 41.33
N ASN A 64 -2.63 -1.34 40.27
CA ASN A 64 -3.53 -1.66 39.17
C ASN A 64 -2.79 -2.12 37.90
N ARG A 65 -1.46 -2.15 37.91
CA ARG A 65 -0.62 -2.49 36.75
C ARG A 65 -1.06 -3.80 36.08
N MET A 66 -1.25 -4.85 36.88
CA MET A 66 -1.66 -6.17 36.37
C MET A 66 -3.02 -6.14 35.65
N LEU A 67 -3.95 -5.29 36.12
CA LEU A 67 -5.25 -5.10 35.46
C LEU A 67 -5.09 -4.40 34.11
N TYR A 68 -4.24 -3.38 34.02
CA TYR A 68 -3.96 -2.69 32.77
C TYR A 68 -3.25 -3.59 31.76
N GLU A 69 -2.31 -4.42 32.22
CA GLU A 69 -1.63 -5.42 31.39
C GLU A 69 -2.63 -6.43 30.83
N GLN A 70 -3.53 -6.96 31.68
CA GLN A 70 -4.59 -7.87 31.23
C GLN A 70 -5.53 -7.22 30.21
N ARG A 71 -5.86 -5.94 30.39
CA ARG A 71 -6.68 -5.18 29.43
C ARG A 71 -6.01 -5.05 28.08
N ALA A 72 -4.71 -4.71 28.05
CA ALA A 72 -3.96 -4.61 26.80
C ALA A 72 -3.87 -5.96 26.08
N GLU A 73 -3.61 -7.05 26.80
CA GLU A 73 -3.58 -8.39 26.18
C GLU A 73 -4.96 -8.80 25.63
N THR A 74 -6.04 -8.48 26.33
CA THR A 74 -7.40 -8.73 25.85
C THR A 74 -7.69 -7.91 24.57
N ALA A 75 -7.32 -6.63 24.56
CA ALA A 75 -7.51 -5.75 23.40
C ALA A 75 -6.66 -6.18 22.20
N ARG A 76 -5.41 -6.62 22.41
CA ARG A 76 -4.56 -7.21 21.35
C ARG A 76 -5.17 -8.47 20.77
N THR A 77 -5.72 -9.34 21.63
CA THR A 77 -6.39 -10.56 21.19
C THR A 77 -7.62 -10.24 20.35
N ALA A 78 -8.47 -9.31 20.81
CA ALA A 78 -9.64 -8.87 20.07
C ALA A 78 -9.28 -8.22 18.73
N LEU A 79 -8.22 -7.41 18.68
CA LEU A 79 -7.70 -6.84 17.44
C LEU A 79 -7.22 -7.93 16.47
N ALA A 80 -6.47 -8.91 16.96
CA ALA A 80 -5.99 -10.02 16.11
C ALA A 80 -7.16 -10.84 15.54
N GLU A 81 -8.19 -11.11 16.34
CA GLU A 81 -9.40 -11.81 15.89
C GLU A 81 -10.21 -11.00 14.88
N ALA A 82 -10.40 -9.70 15.13
CA ALA A 82 -11.08 -8.80 14.21
C ALA A 82 -10.33 -8.68 12.88
N GLN A 83 -9.00 -8.56 12.92
CA GLN A 83 -8.17 -8.50 11.72
C GLN A 83 -8.27 -9.80 10.92
N LYS A 84 -8.21 -10.96 11.59
CA LYS A 84 -8.37 -12.28 10.93
C LYS A 84 -9.75 -12.41 10.26
N ALA A 85 -10.81 -11.96 10.91
CA ALA A 85 -12.16 -12.00 10.34
C ALA A 85 -12.30 -11.06 9.14
N PHE A 86 -11.73 -9.86 9.23
CA PHE A 86 -11.68 -8.90 8.12
C PHE A 86 -10.90 -9.46 6.93
N ASP A 87 -9.69 -9.98 7.15
CA ASP A 87 -8.83 -10.53 6.10
C ASP A 87 -9.45 -11.75 5.41
N ALA A 88 -10.28 -12.52 6.11
CA ALA A 88 -11.00 -13.66 5.53
C ALA A 88 -12.11 -13.26 4.55
N LYS A 89 -12.57 -12.00 4.58
CA LYS A 89 -13.62 -11.48 3.70
C LYS A 89 -13.13 -10.42 2.74
N ALA A 90 -12.08 -9.71 3.08
CA ALA A 90 -11.55 -8.64 2.26
C ALA A 90 -10.89 -9.18 0.99
N VAL A 91 -11.09 -8.47 -0.11
CA VAL A 91 -10.36 -8.68 -1.36
C VAL A 91 -9.15 -7.75 -1.36
N VAL A 92 -7.97 -8.31 -1.57
CA VAL A 92 -6.71 -7.57 -1.64
C VAL A 92 -6.18 -7.60 -3.06
N LEU A 93 -6.09 -6.44 -3.68
CA LEU A 93 -5.44 -6.21 -4.96
C LEU A 93 -4.02 -5.69 -4.75
N ARG A 94 -3.08 -6.16 -5.55
CA ARG A 94 -1.65 -5.90 -5.42
C ARG A 94 -1.13 -5.25 -6.69
N PHE A 95 -0.34 -4.20 -6.51
CA PHE A 95 0.24 -3.43 -7.60
C PHE A 95 1.74 -3.30 -7.45
N THR A 96 2.46 -3.34 -8.56
CA THR A 96 3.89 -3.05 -8.63
C THR A 96 4.15 -1.91 -9.60
N ALA A 97 5.28 -1.23 -9.42
CA ALA A 97 5.77 -0.33 -10.44
C ALA A 97 6.06 -1.10 -11.74
N ILE A 98 5.65 -0.56 -12.88
CA ILE A 98 6.07 -1.03 -14.20
C ILE A 98 7.40 -0.36 -14.58
N PRO A 99 8.18 -0.93 -15.51
CA PRO A 99 9.39 -0.28 -16.00
C PRO A 99 9.11 1.13 -16.51
N ARG A 100 10.01 2.08 -16.20
CA ARG A 100 9.85 3.50 -16.56
C ARG A 100 9.47 3.71 -18.03
N ARG A 101 10.17 3.00 -18.94
CA ARG A 101 9.91 3.10 -20.37
C ARG A 101 8.50 2.62 -20.74
N GLU A 102 8.03 1.56 -20.10
CA GLU A 102 6.66 1.06 -20.32
C GLU A 102 5.61 2.06 -19.81
N LEU A 103 5.89 2.76 -18.69
CA LEU A 103 5.03 3.83 -18.20
C LEU A 103 4.95 5.01 -19.17
N GLU A 104 6.08 5.45 -19.71
CA GLU A 104 6.16 6.53 -20.71
C GLU A 104 5.43 6.12 -22.01
N GLU A 105 5.64 4.89 -22.49
CA GLU A 105 4.94 4.35 -23.66
C GLU A 105 3.43 4.20 -23.42
N LEU A 106 3.02 3.90 -22.18
CA LEU A 106 1.61 3.83 -21.81
C LEU A 106 0.98 5.23 -21.82
N GLN A 107 1.60 6.23 -21.21
CA GLN A 107 1.12 7.62 -21.23
C GLN A 107 0.93 8.12 -22.67
N ALA A 108 1.90 7.84 -23.55
CA ALA A 108 1.83 8.25 -24.95
C ALA A 108 0.67 7.62 -25.75
N LYS A 109 0.15 6.47 -25.32
CA LYS A 109 -1.04 5.82 -25.93
C LYS A 109 -2.36 6.46 -25.50
N HIS A 110 -2.33 7.31 -24.48
CA HIS A 110 -3.50 7.92 -23.87
C HIS A 110 -3.37 9.45 -23.87
N PRO A 111 -3.22 10.09 -25.05
CA PRO A 111 -3.09 11.54 -25.12
C PRO A 111 -4.29 12.23 -24.49
N ALA A 112 -4.06 13.40 -23.89
CA ALA A 112 -5.13 14.26 -23.41
C ALA A 112 -6.00 14.73 -24.58
N SER A 113 -7.29 14.96 -24.32
CA SER A 113 -8.17 15.69 -25.25
C SER A 113 -7.79 17.18 -25.29
N GLU A 114 -8.23 17.90 -26.32
CA GLU A 114 -7.98 19.36 -26.43
C GLU A 114 -8.41 20.12 -25.17
N GLN A 115 -9.52 19.70 -24.55
CA GLN A 115 -10.00 20.29 -23.30
C GLN A 115 -9.07 19.96 -22.12
N GLU A 116 -8.68 18.70 -21.95
CA GLU A 116 -7.77 18.28 -20.88
C GLU A 116 -6.38 18.92 -21.04
N GLU A 117 -5.87 19.08 -22.26
CA GLU A 117 -4.63 19.81 -22.55
C GLU A 117 -4.74 21.28 -22.14
N SER A 118 -5.88 21.93 -22.41
CA SER A 118 -6.13 23.31 -21.99
C SER A 118 -6.15 23.48 -20.47
N GLU A 119 -6.44 22.40 -19.73
CA GLU A 119 -6.42 22.32 -18.27
C GLU A 119 -5.05 21.86 -17.72
N GLY A 120 -4.08 21.60 -18.60
CA GLY A 120 -2.70 21.24 -18.26
C GLY A 120 -2.47 19.74 -18.03
N ALA A 121 -3.34 18.87 -18.54
CA ALA A 121 -3.14 17.43 -18.46
C ALA A 121 -2.21 16.92 -19.57
N ASP A 122 -1.24 16.07 -19.19
CA ASP A 122 -0.31 15.43 -20.14
C ASP A 122 -0.91 14.19 -20.83
N PHE A 123 -1.96 13.60 -20.25
CA PHE A 123 -2.64 12.40 -20.73
C PHE A 123 -4.10 12.37 -20.26
N SER A 124 -4.95 11.66 -21.00
CA SER A 124 -6.36 11.51 -20.62
C SER A 124 -6.50 10.53 -19.47
N ILE A 125 -6.92 11.02 -18.29
CA ILE A 125 -7.07 10.20 -17.09
C ILE A 125 -8.10 9.08 -17.29
N ASN A 126 -9.14 9.34 -18.08
CA ASN A 126 -10.25 8.41 -18.30
C ASN A 126 -9.81 7.13 -19.02
N THR A 127 -8.81 7.22 -19.89
CA THR A 127 -8.29 6.05 -20.63
C THR A 127 -6.97 5.54 -20.05
N PHE A 128 -6.15 6.44 -19.51
CA PHE A 128 -4.86 6.08 -18.91
C PHE A 128 -5.00 5.34 -17.58
N ALA A 129 -5.91 5.78 -16.69
CA ALA A 129 -6.06 5.18 -15.38
C ALA A 129 -6.37 3.67 -15.41
N PRO A 130 -7.39 3.19 -16.14
CA PRO A 130 -7.68 1.76 -16.23
C PRO A 130 -6.56 0.96 -16.91
N ALA A 131 -5.89 1.55 -17.90
CA ALA A 131 -4.76 0.91 -18.56
C ALA A 131 -3.57 0.72 -17.60
N LEU A 132 -3.26 1.73 -16.77
CA LEU A 132 -2.21 1.62 -15.76
C LEU A 132 -2.59 0.63 -14.66
N ILE A 133 -3.83 0.67 -14.16
CA ILE A 133 -4.31 -0.27 -13.14
C ILE A 133 -4.10 -1.71 -13.61
N SER A 134 -4.46 -2.00 -14.86
CA SER A 134 -4.25 -3.32 -15.46
C SER A 134 -2.77 -3.67 -15.59
N ALA A 135 -1.95 -2.77 -16.16
CA ALA A 135 -0.52 -3.01 -16.37
C ALA A 135 0.27 -3.20 -15.06
N ALA A 136 -0.10 -2.47 -14.01
CA ALA A 136 0.54 -2.53 -12.71
C ALA A 136 0.05 -3.71 -11.84
N SER A 137 -1.03 -4.39 -12.24
CA SER A 137 -1.68 -5.44 -11.44
C SER A 137 -0.82 -6.71 -11.36
N LEU A 138 -0.55 -7.17 -10.14
CA LEU A 138 0.05 -8.49 -9.88
C LEU A 138 -0.99 -9.62 -9.84
N ASP A 139 -2.27 -9.28 -9.93
CA ASP A 139 -3.39 -10.22 -9.86
C ASP A 139 -4.05 -10.43 -11.24
N GLY A 140 -3.51 -9.80 -12.29
CA GLY A 140 -3.96 -10.00 -13.68
C GLY A 140 -5.27 -9.30 -14.01
N MET A 141 -5.56 -8.16 -13.38
CA MET A 141 -6.77 -7.38 -13.65
C MET A 141 -6.81 -6.94 -15.14
N PRO A 142 -7.85 -7.33 -15.92
CA PRO A 142 -8.01 -6.86 -17.29
C PRO A 142 -8.35 -5.37 -17.37
N VAL A 143 -7.95 -4.70 -18.45
CA VAL A 143 -8.23 -3.26 -18.69
C VAL A 143 -9.73 -2.97 -18.64
N ASP A 144 -10.56 -3.78 -19.31
CA ASP A 144 -12.01 -3.59 -19.34
C ASP A 144 -12.65 -3.67 -17.94
N TYR A 145 -12.11 -4.54 -17.08
CA TYR A 145 -12.59 -4.64 -15.70
C TYR A 145 -12.10 -3.45 -14.86
N ALA A 146 -10.86 -2.99 -15.05
CA ALA A 146 -10.38 -1.78 -14.40
C ALA A 146 -11.23 -0.56 -14.78
N GLN A 147 -11.61 -0.43 -16.06
CA GLN A 147 -12.54 0.60 -16.53
C GLN A 147 -13.90 0.46 -15.83
N HIS A 148 -14.47 -0.75 -15.81
CA HIS A 148 -15.73 -1.01 -15.12
C HIS A 148 -15.69 -0.60 -13.64
N CYS A 149 -14.61 -0.89 -12.91
CA CYS A 149 -14.42 -0.43 -11.54
C CYS A 149 -14.38 1.10 -11.44
N MET A 150 -13.64 1.76 -12.33
CA MET A 150 -13.54 3.23 -12.35
C MET A 150 -14.89 3.90 -12.63
N ASP A 151 -15.75 3.28 -13.44
CA ASP A 151 -17.05 3.83 -13.84
C ASP A 151 -18.17 3.56 -12.82
N THR A 152 -18.11 2.41 -12.13
CA THR A 152 -19.25 1.90 -11.34
C THR A 152 -19.05 1.93 -9.84
N TRP A 153 -17.80 1.95 -9.36
CA TRP A 153 -17.55 2.00 -7.92
C TRP A 153 -17.82 3.39 -7.36
N SER A 154 -17.92 3.47 -6.03
CA SER A 154 -17.97 4.76 -5.36
C SER A 154 -16.73 5.58 -5.72
N SER A 155 -16.86 6.91 -5.76
CA SER A 155 -15.74 7.79 -6.09
C SER A 155 -14.53 7.59 -5.16
N ALA A 156 -14.77 7.19 -3.90
CA ALA A 156 -13.71 6.89 -2.94
C ALA A 156 -12.95 5.62 -3.31
N ASP A 157 -13.66 4.55 -3.69
CA ASP A 157 -13.05 3.26 -4.03
C ASP A 157 -12.32 3.31 -5.37
N ALA A 158 -12.94 3.93 -6.39
CA ALA A 158 -12.29 4.15 -7.69
C ALA A 158 -11.02 4.99 -7.54
N ARG A 159 -11.07 6.07 -6.75
CA ARG A 159 -9.87 6.87 -6.43
C ARG A 159 -8.83 6.06 -5.66
N GLY A 160 -9.25 5.22 -4.71
CA GLY A 160 -8.34 4.35 -3.95
C GLY A 160 -7.61 3.35 -4.84
N LEU A 161 -8.34 2.71 -5.76
CA LEU A 161 -7.80 1.79 -6.76
C LEU A 161 -6.76 2.48 -7.65
N TRP A 162 -7.14 3.62 -8.24
CA TRP A 162 -6.24 4.45 -9.03
C TRP A 162 -4.98 4.85 -8.26
N GLN A 163 -5.14 5.37 -7.04
CA GLN A 163 -4.02 5.81 -6.21
C GLN A 163 -3.06 4.66 -5.86
N ALA A 164 -3.56 3.45 -5.62
CA ALA A 164 -2.71 2.29 -5.37
C ALA A 164 -1.83 1.95 -6.58
N ALA A 165 -2.38 2.02 -7.80
CA ALA A 165 -1.65 1.76 -9.04
C ALA A 165 -0.70 2.91 -9.43
N TRP A 166 -1.07 4.16 -9.18
CA TRP A 166 -0.27 5.34 -9.55
C TRP A 166 0.85 5.65 -8.57
N SER A 167 0.57 5.62 -7.26
CA SER A 167 1.55 5.99 -6.23
C SER A 167 2.76 5.07 -6.22
N ILE A 168 2.57 3.77 -6.51
CA ILE A 168 3.66 2.80 -6.56
C ILE A 168 4.67 3.10 -7.68
N GLN A 169 4.25 3.76 -8.76
CA GLN A 169 5.14 4.18 -9.85
C GLN A 169 6.14 5.25 -9.39
N HIS A 170 5.79 6.00 -8.34
CA HIS A 170 6.56 7.12 -7.81
C HIS A 170 7.15 6.83 -6.42
N ALA A 171 7.01 5.59 -5.94
CA ALA A 171 7.51 5.20 -4.63
C ALA A 171 9.05 5.19 -4.63
N ALA A 172 9.63 6.14 -3.90
CA ALA A 172 11.07 6.16 -3.68
C ALA A 172 11.50 4.95 -2.84
N ARG A 173 12.55 4.25 -3.28
CA ARG A 173 13.19 3.15 -2.52
C ARG A 173 14.38 3.63 -1.67
N THR A 174 14.58 4.94 -1.65
CA THR A 174 15.67 5.61 -0.94
C THR A 174 15.16 6.13 0.38
N ASP A 175 15.72 5.64 1.48
CA ASP A 175 15.62 6.32 2.76
C ASP A 175 16.71 7.41 2.75
N LEU A 176 16.36 8.59 2.24
CA LEU A 176 17.21 9.77 2.39
C LEU A 176 16.99 10.31 3.81
N GLY A 177 17.36 9.50 4.80
CA GLY A 177 17.31 9.87 6.20
C GLY A 177 18.13 11.14 6.41
N LYS A 178 17.56 12.10 7.14
CA LYS A 178 18.37 13.10 7.83
C LYS A 178 19.25 12.32 8.82
N GLY A 179 20.53 12.19 8.49
CA GLY A 179 21.56 11.94 9.50
C GLY A 179 21.62 13.10 10.49
#